data_AF-A0A0R2MCV2-F1
#
_entry.id   AF-A0A0R2MCV2-F1
#
_cell.length_a   1.000
_cell.length_b   1.000
_cell.length_c   1.000
_cell.angle_alpha   90.00
_cell.angle_beta   90.00
_cell.angle_gamma   90.00
#
_symmetry.space_group_name_H-M   'P 1'
#
loop_
_entity.id
_entity.type
_entity.pdbx_description
1 polymer ?
#
loop_
_entity_poly.entity_id
_entity_poly.type
_entity_poly.pdbx_seq_one_letter_code
_entity_poly.pdbx_strand_id
1 'polypeptide(L)'
;MSHFLSLILKRNTTLMWENIRIRFFLIIIMDCLIIFRSGSLEIALQGATITMSTPILPINWFFLVMSPFMVIGDYIEKAIKRDYPMVNTISVEMYLLIVAMQVIGVTSFMTMLWGLTSFKNINLLFLCYVYLALNILTLVYGVISTLLGSVIGQLIFISMLLLATGDTYIPVLSSLMKIHFSENGVYLDIVTLILLVIVVLWSPYLLEKIDFNG
;
A
#
# COMPACT_ATOMS: atom_id res chain seq x y z
N MET A 1 -13.95 -5.71 27.84
CA MET A 1 -13.74 -5.69 26.37
C MET A 1 -12.75 -4.61 25.94
N SER A 2 -12.90 -3.34 26.36
CA SER A 2 -11.97 -2.24 25.99
C SER A 2 -10.52 -2.45 26.44
N HIS A 3 -10.30 -2.97 27.66
CA HIS A 3 -8.95 -3.23 28.19
C HIS A 3 -8.20 -4.36 27.44
N PHE A 4 -8.93 -5.35 26.92
CA PHE A 4 -8.32 -6.43 26.17
C PHE A 4 -7.90 -5.94 24.78
N LEU A 5 -8.81 -5.22 24.10
CA LEU A 5 -8.54 -4.59 22.80
C LEU A 5 -7.33 -3.65 22.87
N SER A 6 -7.22 -2.83 23.92
CA SER A 6 -6.09 -1.91 24.08
C SER A 6 -4.75 -2.64 24.28
N LEU A 7 -4.74 -3.77 25.00
CA LEU A 7 -3.53 -4.59 25.15
C LEU A 7 -3.09 -5.22 23.82
N ILE A 8 -4.04 -5.72 23.02
CA ILE A 8 -3.76 -6.31 21.71
C ILE A 8 -3.27 -5.25 20.74
N LEU A 9 -3.93 -4.09 20.70
CA LEU A 9 -3.49 -2.95 19.90
C LEU A 9 -2.07 -2.54 20.28
N LYS A 10 -1.77 -2.45 21.58
CA LYS A 10 -0.41 -2.12 22.06
C LYS A 10 0.60 -3.17 21.62
N ARG A 11 0.31 -4.46 21.83
CA ARG A 11 1.18 -5.57 21.41
C ARG A 11 1.43 -5.53 19.90
N ASN A 12 0.38 -5.53 19.10
CA ASN A 12 0.51 -5.56 17.64
C ASN A 12 1.22 -4.31 17.13
N THR A 13 1.02 -3.15 17.75
CA THR A 13 1.72 -1.91 17.36
C THR A 13 3.22 -2.04 17.64
N THR A 14 3.60 -2.59 18.80
CA THR A 14 5.01 -2.86 19.11
C THR A 14 5.61 -3.84 18.12
N LEU A 15 4.92 -4.96 17.84
CA LEU A 15 5.40 -5.97 16.89
C LEU A 15 5.53 -5.41 15.47
N MET A 16 4.55 -4.62 15.01
CA MET A 16 4.61 -3.92 13.73
C MET A 16 5.84 -3.03 13.69
N TRP A 17 6.00 -2.16 14.69
CA TRP A 17 7.08 -1.19 14.72
C TRP A 17 8.46 -1.87 14.74
N GLU A 18 8.64 -2.92 15.54
CA GLU A 18 9.89 -3.69 15.55
C GLU A 18 10.23 -4.29 14.18
N ASN A 19 9.20 -4.70 13.43
CA ASN A 19 9.35 -5.30 12.11
C ASN A 19 9.59 -4.28 10.99
N ILE A 20 8.99 -3.09 11.06
CA ILE A 20 9.04 -2.10 9.97
C ILE A 20 10.02 -0.96 10.21
N ARG A 21 10.38 -0.60 11.46
CA ARG A 21 11.06 0.68 11.80
C ARG A 21 12.25 1.03 10.92
N ILE A 22 13.15 0.07 10.66
CA ILE A 22 14.37 0.32 9.88
C ILE A 22 13.99 0.64 8.43
N ARG A 23 13.14 -0.20 7.81
CA ARG A 23 12.64 -0.02 6.44
C ARG A 23 11.87 1.29 6.32
N PHE A 24 11.01 1.57 7.29
CA PHE A 24 10.22 2.79 7.36
C PHE A 24 11.10 4.04 7.33
N PHE A 25 12.10 4.16 8.20
CA PHE A 25 12.98 5.32 8.22
C PHE A 25 13.80 5.46 6.93
N LEU A 26 14.35 4.37 6.40
CA LEU A 26 15.12 4.41 5.16
C LEU A 26 14.25 4.85 3.97
N ILE A 27 13.08 4.25 3.82
CA ILE A 27 12.18 4.52 2.70
C ILE A 27 11.60 5.93 2.79
N ILE A 28 11.15 6.37 3.96
CA ILE A 28 10.56 7.71 4.08
C ILE A 28 11.58 8.83 3.84
N ILE A 29 12.84 8.62 4.23
CA ILE A 29 13.93 9.56 3.89
C ILE A 29 14.12 9.60 2.38
N MET A 30 14.15 8.44 1.72
CA MET A 30 14.29 8.36 0.26
C MET A 30 13.11 9.02 -0.46
N ASP A 31 11.88 8.77 -0.03
CA ASP A 31 10.67 9.40 -0.58
C ASP A 31 10.74 10.93 -0.46
N CYS A 32 11.11 11.44 0.72
CA CYS A 32 11.33 12.87 0.94
C CYS A 32 12.39 13.45 0.00
N LEU A 33 13.52 12.77 -0.17
CA LEU A 33 14.60 13.21 -1.06
C LEU A 33 14.14 13.24 -2.52
N ILE A 34 13.36 12.24 -2.96
CA ILE A 34 12.80 12.19 -4.31
C ILE A 34 11.85 13.36 -4.54
N ILE A 35 10.93 13.61 -3.61
CA ILE A 35 9.94 14.70 -3.71
C ILE A 35 10.65 16.07 -3.66
N PHE A 36 11.58 16.24 -2.72
CA PHE A 36 12.37 17.46 -2.57
C PHE A 36 13.16 17.77 -3.86
N ARG A 37 13.85 16.78 -4.41
CA ARG A 37 14.62 16.91 -5.66
C ARG A 37 13.72 17.21 -6.86
N SER A 38 12.52 16.63 -6.89
CA SER A 38 11.54 16.86 -7.96
C SER A 38 10.82 18.21 -7.84
N GLY A 39 10.89 18.86 -6.68
CA GLY A 39 10.30 20.17 -6.39
C GLY A 39 8.80 20.13 -6.09
N SER A 40 8.07 19.09 -6.51
CA SER A 40 6.70 18.82 -6.08
C SER A 40 6.38 17.32 -6.15
N LEU A 41 5.37 16.90 -5.38
CA LEU A 41 4.86 15.53 -5.41
C LEU A 41 4.30 15.17 -6.80
N GLU A 42 3.62 16.09 -7.47
CA GLU A 42 3.07 15.84 -8.80
C GLU A 42 4.15 15.58 -9.85
N ILE A 43 5.27 16.30 -9.79
CA ILE A 43 6.41 16.06 -10.69
C ILE A 43 7.06 14.72 -10.37
N ALA A 44 7.19 14.38 -9.08
CA ALA A 44 7.73 13.08 -8.68
C ALA A 44 6.84 11.90 -9.13
N LEU A 45 5.51 12.10 -9.11
CA LEU A 45 4.49 11.16 -9.58
C LEU A 45 4.06 11.41 -11.03
N GLN A 46 4.80 12.21 -11.80
CA GLN A 46 4.40 12.55 -13.18
C GLN A 46 4.22 11.29 -14.00
N GLY A 47 5.10 10.31 -13.81
CA GLY A 47 5.17 9.10 -14.61
C GLY A 47 5.81 9.38 -15.98
N ALA A 48 5.91 8.33 -16.78
CA ALA A 48 6.29 8.40 -18.19
C ALA A 48 5.57 7.24 -18.90
N THR A 49 5.08 7.47 -20.11
CA THR A 49 4.67 6.39 -21.00
C THR A 49 5.91 5.84 -21.67
N ILE A 50 6.23 4.56 -21.43
CA ILE A 50 7.30 3.88 -22.14
C ILE A 50 6.83 3.66 -23.57
N THR A 51 7.19 4.58 -24.47
CA THR A 51 6.99 4.42 -25.91
C THR A 51 8.24 3.80 -26.55
N MET A 52 8.10 3.18 -27.72
CA MET A 52 9.24 2.70 -28.53
C MET A 52 10.30 3.79 -28.78
N SER A 53 9.90 5.07 -28.75
CA SER A 53 10.78 6.24 -28.92
C SER A 53 11.43 6.76 -27.63
N THR A 54 10.89 6.44 -26.46
CA THR A 54 11.41 6.94 -25.16
C THR A 54 11.32 5.85 -24.08
N PRO A 55 12.31 4.94 -24.01
CA PRO A 55 12.29 3.82 -23.07
C PRO A 55 12.75 4.22 -21.66
N ILE A 56 12.22 5.33 -21.12
CA ILE A 56 12.61 5.83 -19.80
C ILE A 56 11.59 5.34 -18.77
N LEU A 57 12.01 4.40 -17.92
CA LEU A 57 11.21 3.96 -16.78
C LEU A 57 11.02 5.13 -15.80
N PRO A 58 9.78 5.46 -15.39
CA PRO A 58 9.55 6.53 -14.42
C PRO A 58 9.91 6.07 -12.99
N ILE A 59 11.20 6.05 -12.70
CA ILE A 59 11.74 5.43 -11.48
C ILE A 59 11.29 6.12 -10.19
N ASN A 60 11.07 7.44 -10.21
CA ASN A 60 10.56 8.18 -9.06
C ASN A 60 9.14 7.73 -8.71
N TRP A 61 8.27 7.68 -9.71
CA TRP A 61 6.89 7.20 -9.55
C TRP A 61 6.88 5.74 -9.09
N PHE A 62 7.67 4.88 -9.73
CA PHE A 62 7.74 3.46 -9.39
C PHE A 62 8.17 3.26 -7.93
N PHE A 63 9.22 3.97 -7.50
CA PHE A 63 9.71 3.88 -6.13
C PHE A 63 8.67 4.36 -5.12
N LEU A 64 8.05 5.53 -5.37
CA LEU A 64 7.02 6.07 -4.49
C LEU A 64 5.82 5.12 -4.37
N VAL A 65 5.32 4.58 -5.47
CA VAL A 65 4.18 3.64 -5.44
C VAL A 65 4.54 2.32 -4.77
N MET A 66 5.77 1.82 -4.94
CA MET A 66 6.25 0.60 -4.25
C MET A 66 6.55 0.82 -2.77
N SER A 67 6.80 2.06 -2.34
CA SER A 67 7.35 2.40 -1.03
C SER A 67 6.49 1.87 0.13
N PRO A 68 5.14 1.99 0.12
CA PRO A 68 4.30 1.39 1.16
C PRO A 68 4.44 -0.13 1.26
N PHE A 69 4.53 -0.84 0.12
CA PHE A 69 4.68 -2.30 0.11
C PHE A 69 6.04 -2.75 0.65
N MET A 70 7.09 -1.97 0.35
CA MET A 70 8.44 -2.22 0.86
C MET A 70 8.53 -1.98 2.37
N VAL A 71 7.84 -0.96 2.89
CA VAL A 71 7.77 -0.67 4.33
C VAL A 71 7.04 -1.77 5.07
N ILE A 72 5.84 -2.15 4.61
CA ILE A 72 5.03 -3.20 5.25
C ILE A 72 5.73 -4.55 5.13
N GLY A 73 6.32 -4.85 3.98
CA GLY A 73 7.10 -6.05 3.74
C GLY A 73 6.34 -7.33 4.13
N ASP A 74 6.89 -8.09 5.06
CA ASP A 74 6.40 -9.37 5.54
C ASP A 74 5.61 -9.26 6.86
N TYR A 75 5.29 -8.04 7.32
CA TYR A 75 4.60 -7.82 8.59
C TYR A 75 3.24 -8.53 8.64
N ILE A 76 2.38 -8.32 7.65
CA ILE A 76 1.01 -8.85 7.64
C ILE A 76 1.02 -10.38 7.63
N GLU A 77 1.91 -10.96 6.82
CA GLU A 77 2.15 -12.41 6.77
C GLU A 77 2.55 -12.95 8.16
N LYS A 78 3.54 -12.33 8.82
CA LYS A 78 3.98 -12.73 10.17
C LYS A 78 2.87 -12.56 11.21
N ALA A 79 2.16 -11.43 11.17
CA ALA A 79 1.09 -11.13 12.12
C ALA A 79 0.01 -12.22 12.08
N ILE A 80 -0.39 -12.66 10.88
CA ILE A 80 -1.45 -13.66 10.71
C ILE A 80 -0.94 -15.08 10.93
N LYS A 81 0.19 -15.48 10.32
CA LYS A 81 0.63 -16.88 10.36
C LYS A 81 1.37 -17.25 11.65
N ARG A 82 2.02 -16.29 12.31
CA ARG A 82 2.89 -16.55 13.47
C ARG A 82 2.34 -15.96 14.76
N ASP A 83 1.87 -14.71 14.72
CA ASP A 83 1.55 -13.98 15.94
C ASP A 83 0.08 -14.10 16.38
N TYR A 84 -0.83 -14.40 15.45
CA TYR A 84 -2.25 -14.64 15.72
C TYR A 84 -2.53 -15.92 16.52
N PRO A 85 -1.91 -17.09 16.22
CA PRO A 85 -2.15 -18.32 17.01
C PRO A 85 -1.85 -18.15 18.51
N MET A 86 -0.97 -17.21 18.87
CA MET A 86 -0.65 -16.88 20.26
C MET A 86 -1.76 -16.10 20.99
N VAL A 87 -2.78 -15.62 20.26
CA VAL A 87 -3.91 -14.84 20.78
C VAL A 87 -5.22 -15.38 20.22
N ASN A 88 -5.40 -16.71 20.30
CA ASN A 88 -6.61 -17.44 19.85
C ASN A 88 -7.89 -17.15 20.68
N THR A 89 -7.88 -16.09 21.48
CA THR A 89 -9.02 -15.66 22.30
C THR A 89 -9.82 -14.53 21.63
N ILE A 90 -9.37 -14.01 20.49
CA ILE A 90 -10.08 -13.04 19.65
C ILE A 90 -10.51 -13.74 18.36
N SER A 91 -11.61 -13.31 17.74
CA SER A 91 -11.91 -13.74 16.36
C SER A 91 -10.87 -13.26 15.35
N VAL A 92 -10.67 -14.06 14.31
CA VAL A 92 -9.76 -13.76 13.18
C VAL A 92 -10.14 -12.43 12.54
N GLU A 93 -11.44 -12.18 12.37
CA GLU A 93 -11.98 -10.94 11.79
C GLU A 93 -11.53 -9.70 12.56
N MET A 94 -11.65 -9.70 13.88
CA MET A 94 -11.27 -8.56 14.71
C MET A 94 -9.74 -8.37 14.71
N TYR A 95 -8.97 -9.45 14.66
CA TYR A 95 -7.52 -9.36 14.54
C TYR A 95 -7.07 -8.79 13.19
N LEU A 96 -7.67 -9.25 12.09
CA LEU A 96 -7.42 -8.74 10.74
C LEU A 96 -7.79 -7.25 10.63
N LEU A 97 -8.90 -6.84 11.26
CA LEU A 97 -9.28 -5.43 11.32
C LEU A 97 -8.21 -4.58 12.01
N ILE A 98 -7.64 -5.05 13.12
CA ILE A 98 -6.56 -4.36 13.83
C ILE A 98 -5.33 -4.24 12.94
N VAL A 99 -4.92 -5.32 12.29
CA VAL A 99 -3.76 -5.33 11.38
C VAL A 99 -4.01 -4.37 10.20
N ALA A 100 -5.21 -4.38 9.61
CA ALA A 100 -5.59 -3.48 8.53
C ALA A 100 -5.53 -2.01 8.96
N MET A 101 -6.07 -1.67 10.14
CA MET A 101 -6.00 -0.30 10.68
C MET A 101 -4.55 0.18 10.87
N GLN A 102 -3.66 -0.70 11.33
CA GLN A 102 -2.25 -0.38 11.51
C GLN A 102 -1.54 -0.12 10.17
N VAL A 103 -1.81 -0.97 9.17
CA VAL A 103 -1.28 -0.83 7.81
C VAL A 103 -1.77 0.47 7.15
N ILE A 104 -3.06 0.78 7.32
CA ILE A 104 -3.63 2.07 6.90
C ILE A 104 -2.91 3.21 7.60
N GLY A 105 -2.74 3.14 8.93
CA GLY A 105 -2.05 4.18 9.70
C GLY A 105 -0.66 4.51 9.17
N VAL A 106 0.14 3.47 8.85
CA VAL A 106 1.49 3.65 8.29
C VAL A 106 1.45 4.25 6.89
N THR A 107 0.60 3.71 6.01
CA THR A 107 0.50 4.17 4.61
C THR A 107 -0.05 5.59 4.53
N SER A 108 -1.05 5.91 5.34
CA SER A 108 -1.60 7.25 5.50
C SER A 108 -0.57 8.23 6.02
N PHE A 109 0.24 7.86 7.02
CA PHE A 109 1.31 8.73 7.51
C PHE A 109 2.33 9.05 6.41
N MET A 110 2.76 8.05 5.65
CA MET A 110 3.71 8.24 4.55
C MET A 110 3.16 9.20 3.49
N THR A 111 1.95 8.94 3.00
CA THR A 111 1.32 9.77 1.96
C THR A 111 1.01 11.19 2.42
N MET A 112 0.63 11.38 3.69
CA MET A 112 0.48 12.71 4.28
C MET A 112 1.81 13.45 4.34
N LEU A 113 2.88 12.76 4.72
CA LEU A 113 4.22 13.36 4.79
C LEU A 113 4.75 13.76 3.40
N TRP A 114 4.41 13.01 2.36
CA TRP A 114 4.67 13.43 0.97
C TRP A 114 3.94 14.72 0.60
N GLY A 115 2.67 14.86 1.02
CA GLY A 115 1.91 16.10 0.82
C GLY A 115 2.55 17.29 1.54
N LEU A 116 3.01 17.10 2.78
CA LEU A 116 3.67 18.15 3.58
C LEU A 116 5.04 18.56 3.05
N THR A 117 5.75 17.67 2.37
CA THR A 117 7.10 17.93 1.82
C THR A 117 7.09 18.60 0.45
N SER A 118 5.92 18.75 -0.19
CA SER A 118 5.78 19.43 -1.47
C SER A 118 5.60 20.95 -1.28
N PHE A 119 6.52 21.75 -1.81
CA PHE A 119 6.59 23.20 -1.62
C PHE A 119 5.66 24.03 -2.53
N LYS A 120 4.90 23.38 -3.42
CA LYS A 120 4.01 24.02 -4.41
C LYS A 120 2.57 23.58 -4.25
N ASN A 121 1.64 24.34 -4.83
CA ASN A 121 0.22 23.98 -4.92
C ASN A 121 0.07 22.57 -5.49
N ILE A 122 -0.48 21.68 -4.69
CA ILE A 122 -0.80 20.29 -5.04
C ILE A 122 -2.26 20.25 -5.48
N ASN A 123 -2.60 19.54 -6.56
CA ASN A 123 -4.00 19.22 -6.83
C ASN A 123 -4.51 18.30 -5.70
N LEU A 124 -5.38 18.83 -4.85
CA LEU A 124 -5.94 18.13 -3.70
C LEU A 124 -6.68 16.83 -4.11
N LEU A 125 -7.41 16.87 -5.23
CA LEU A 125 -8.14 15.70 -5.74
C LEU A 125 -7.16 14.56 -6.07
N PHE A 126 -6.04 14.89 -6.72
CA PHE A 126 -4.99 13.91 -7.03
C PHE A 126 -4.32 13.38 -5.75
N LEU A 127 -4.06 14.23 -4.76
CA LEU A 127 -3.50 13.77 -3.48
C LEU A 127 -4.46 12.83 -2.74
N CYS A 128 -5.75 13.18 -2.68
CA CYS A 128 -6.78 12.32 -2.10
C CYS A 128 -6.89 10.98 -2.83
N TYR A 129 -6.78 11.01 -4.16
CA TYR A 129 -6.75 9.81 -4.98
C TYR A 129 -5.56 8.90 -4.64
N VAL A 130 -4.34 9.46 -4.65
CA VAL A 130 -3.11 8.73 -4.31
C VAL A 130 -3.20 8.15 -2.89
N TYR A 131 -3.71 8.92 -1.94
CA TYR A 131 -3.95 8.49 -0.56
C TYR A 131 -4.87 7.26 -0.49
N LEU A 132 -6.03 7.31 -1.16
CA LEU A 132 -7.00 6.21 -1.13
C LEU A 132 -6.47 4.97 -1.87
N ALA A 133 -5.91 5.18 -3.06
CA ALA A 133 -5.38 4.11 -3.89
C ALA A 133 -4.25 3.36 -3.19
N LEU A 134 -3.26 4.06 -2.62
CA LEU A 134 -2.14 3.41 -1.93
C LEU A 134 -2.59 2.66 -0.67
N ASN A 135 -3.53 3.21 0.11
CA ASN A 135 -4.09 2.48 1.25
C ASN A 135 -4.75 1.16 0.83
N ILE A 136 -5.62 1.20 -0.19
CA ILE A 136 -6.33 0.01 -0.68
C ILE A 136 -5.34 -0.99 -1.28
N LEU A 137 -4.41 -0.55 -2.13
CA LEU A 137 -3.40 -1.42 -2.74
C LEU A 137 -2.49 -2.06 -1.68
N THR A 138 -2.15 -1.36 -0.60
CA THR A 138 -1.31 -1.90 0.48
C THR A 138 -2.04 -2.98 1.26
N LEU A 139 -3.36 -2.85 1.45
CA LEU A 139 -4.18 -3.91 2.02
C LEU A 139 -4.28 -5.12 1.10
N VAL A 140 -4.47 -4.90 -0.21
CA VAL A 140 -4.46 -5.98 -1.23
C VAL A 140 -3.11 -6.70 -1.22
N TYR A 141 -2.00 -5.97 -1.17
CA TYR A 141 -0.68 -6.54 -0.98
C TYR A 141 -0.61 -7.39 0.29
N GLY A 142 -1.18 -6.92 1.39
CA GLY A 142 -1.28 -7.69 2.64
C GLY A 142 -1.97 -9.03 2.48
N VAL A 143 -3.14 -9.04 1.84
CA VAL A 143 -3.89 -10.28 1.55
C VAL A 143 -3.04 -11.22 0.69
N ILE A 144 -2.48 -10.72 -0.42
CA ILE A 144 -1.65 -11.53 -1.33
C ILE A 144 -0.42 -12.07 -0.61
N SER A 145 0.26 -11.26 0.20
CA SER A 145 1.45 -11.68 0.96
C SER A 145 1.13 -12.79 1.96
N THR A 146 -0.08 -12.78 2.52
CA THR A 146 -0.51 -13.81 3.45
C THR A 146 -0.78 -15.12 2.71
N LEU A 147 -1.39 -15.06 1.53
CA LEU A 147 -1.72 -16.24 0.72
C LEU A 147 -0.49 -16.88 0.05
N LEU A 148 0.36 -16.06 -0.57
CA LEU A 148 1.43 -16.52 -1.46
C LEU A 148 2.84 -16.24 -0.91
N GLY A 149 2.96 -15.51 0.20
CA GLY A 149 4.23 -15.04 0.73
C GLY A 149 4.58 -13.63 0.26
N SER A 150 5.21 -12.86 1.15
CA SER A 150 5.61 -11.46 0.93
C SER A 150 6.49 -11.23 -0.29
N VAL A 151 7.47 -12.09 -0.56
CA VAL A 151 8.36 -11.99 -1.73
C VAL A 151 7.56 -12.11 -3.03
N ILE A 152 6.67 -13.10 -3.12
CA ILE A 152 5.82 -13.31 -4.30
C ILE A 152 4.84 -12.13 -4.45
N GLY A 153 4.24 -11.66 -3.36
CA GLY A 153 3.41 -10.46 -3.37
C GLY A 153 4.14 -9.24 -3.95
N GLN A 154 5.39 -9.01 -3.55
CA GLN A 154 6.19 -7.90 -4.09
C GLN A 154 6.46 -8.06 -5.58
N LEU A 155 6.83 -9.26 -6.04
CA LEU A 155 7.06 -9.53 -7.46
C LEU A 155 5.80 -9.30 -8.31
N ILE A 156 4.62 -9.66 -7.79
CA ILE A 156 3.33 -9.40 -8.45
C ILE A 156 3.14 -7.89 -8.64
N PHE A 157 3.30 -7.09 -7.59
CA PHE A 157 3.14 -5.64 -7.67
C PHE A 157 4.19 -4.98 -8.57
N ILE A 158 5.46 -5.41 -8.50
CA ILE A 158 6.51 -4.95 -9.42
C ILE A 158 6.09 -5.21 -10.86
N SER A 159 5.61 -6.41 -11.17
CA SER A 159 5.17 -6.78 -12.51
C SER A 159 3.99 -5.94 -12.98
N MET A 160 2.98 -5.73 -12.12
CA MET A 160 1.82 -4.89 -12.43
C MET A 160 2.20 -3.43 -12.67
N LEU A 161 3.13 -2.87 -11.88
CA LEU A 161 3.59 -1.49 -12.07
C LEU A 161 4.39 -1.34 -13.36
N LEU A 162 5.26 -2.31 -13.69
CA LEU A 162 5.97 -2.30 -14.97
C LEU A 162 4.99 -2.33 -16.15
N LEU A 163 3.95 -3.17 -16.09
CA LEU A 163 2.91 -3.20 -17.11
C LEU A 163 2.15 -1.86 -17.20
N ALA A 164 1.85 -1.24 -16.06
CA ALA A 164 1.17 0.05 -16.00
C ALA A 164 2.00 1.21 -16.58
N THR A 165 3.34 1.10 -16.60
CA THR A 165 4.24 2.09 -17.25
C THR A 165 4.32 1.94 -18.77
N GLY A 166 3.92 0.79 -19.32
CA GLY A 166 3.81 0.58 -20.75
C GLY A 166 2.52 1.17 -21.34
N ASP A 167 2.18 0.78 -22.57
CA ASP A 167 0.96 1.20 -23.25
C ASP A 167 -0.33 0.58 -22.69
N THR A 168 -0.22 -0.31 -21.69
CA THR A 168 -1.37 -0.98 -21.09
C THR A 168 -1.93 -0.11 -19.97
N TYR A 169 -3.13 0.45 -20.19
CA TYR A 169 -3.83 1.16 -19.12
C TYR A 169 -4.39 0.16 -18.11
N ILE A 170 -3.85 0.18 -16.90
CA ILE A 170 -4.34 -0.60 -15.75
C ILE A 170 -5.07 0.36 -14.81
N PRO A 171 -6.39 0.22 -14.60
CA PRO A 171 -7.13 1.08 -13.68
C PRO A 171 -6.50 1.10 -12.29
N VAL A 172 -6.62 2.21 -11.59
CA VAL A 172 -5.93 2.50 -10.32
C VAL A 172 -4.43 2.73 -10.48
N LEU A 173 -3.69 1.76 -11.02
CA LEU A 173 -2.24 1.85 -11.13
C LEU A 173 -1.79 2.92 -12.13
N SER A 174 -2.39 2.96 -13.32
CA SER A 174 -2.03 3.96 -14.33
C SER A 174 -2.36 5.38 -13.86
N SER A 175 -3.50 5.57 -13.19
CA SER A 175 -3.93 6.87 -12.65
C SER A 175 -3.15 7.35 -11.41
N LEU A 176 -2.32 6.50 -10.79
CA LEU A 176 -1.30 6.96 -9.85
C LEU A 176 -0.22 7.80 -10.54
N MET A 177 -0.07 7.70 -11.87
CA MET A 177 0.75 8.62 -12.66
C MET A 177 -0.06 9.87 -12.98
N LYS A 178 0.49 11.04 -12.67
CA LYS A 178 -0.20 12.32 -12.89
C LYS A 178 -0.57 12.55 -14.35
N ILE A 179 0.24 12.09 -15.31
CA ILE A 179 -0.06 12.21 -16.76
C ILE A 179 -1.33 11.49 -17.18
N HIS A 180 -1.70 10.41 -16.50
CA HIS A 180 -2.89 9.61 -16.81
C HIS A 180 -4.08 9.97 -15.92
N PHE A 181 -3.85 10.73 -14.86
CA PHE A 181 -4.91 11.20 -13.98
C PHE A 181 -5.78 12.24 -14.70
N SER A 182 -7.03 11.87 -14.95
CA SER A 182 -8.06 12.75 -15.49
C SER A 182 -9.27 12.71 -14.56
N GLU A 183 -9.77 13.88 -14.14
CA GLU A 183 -10.93 13.99 -13.25
C GLU A 183 -12.16 13.28 -13.84
N ASN A 184 -12.30 13.31 -15.18
CA ASN A 184 -13.37 12.64 -15.92
C ASN A 184 -13.16 11.12 -16.04
N GLY A 185 -11.93 10.63 -15.88
CA GLY A 185 -11.55 9.21 -15.94
C GLY A 185 -11.63 8.47 -14.60
N VAL A 186 -11.82 9.18 -13.49
CA VAL A 186 -11.78 8.63 -12.11
C VAL A 186 -12.86 7.56 -11.86
N TYR A 187 -13.96 7.55 -12.62
CA TYR A 187 -15.06 6.59 -12.43
C TYR A 187 -14.59 5.13 -12.48
N LEU A 188 -13.78 4.78 -13.49
CA LEU A 188 -13.28 3.41 -13.65
C LEU A 188 -12.36 3.01 -12.49
N ASP A 189 -11.57 3.97 -12.00
CA ASP A 189 -10.70 3.76 -10.85
C ASP A 189 -11.52 3.56 -9.57
N ILE A 190 -12.58 4.32 -9.35
CA ILE A 190 -13.47 4.15 -8.19
C ILE A 190 -14.10 2.76 -8.21
N VAL A 191 -14.64 2.31 -9.34
CA VAL A 191 -15.20 0.96 -9.47
C VAL A 191 -14.16 -0.10 -9.14
N THR A 192 -12.94 0.06 -9.66
CA THR A 192 -11.83 -0.86 -9.39
C THR A 192 -11.42 -0.85 -7.92
N LEU A 193 -11.32 0.32 -7.29
CA LEU A 193 -11.03 0.45 -5.87
C LEU A 193 -12.10 -0.22 -5.00
N ILE A 194 -13.38 -0.09 -5.35
CA ILE A 194 -14.48 -0.77 -4.65
C ILE A 194 -14.33 -2.28 -4.76
N LEU A 195 -14.02 -2.81 -5.95
CA LEU A 195 -13.77 -4.24 -6.14
C LEU A 195 -12.58 -4.73 -5.29
N LEU A 196 -11.49 -3.96 -5.23
CA LEU A 196 -10.34 -4.28 -4.38
C LEU A 196 -10.70 -4.27 -2.88
N VAL A 197 -11.54 -3.32 -2.44
CA VAL A 197 -12.06 -3.31 -1.06
C VAL A 197 -12.87 -4.57 -0.77
N ILE A 198 -13.73 -5.01 -1.71
CA ILE A 198 -14.49 -6.26 -1.54
C ILE A 198 -13.55 -7.46 -1.37
N VAL A 199 -12.49 -7.54 -2.18
CA VAL A 199 -11.46 -8.60 -2.06
C VAL A 199 -10.79 -8.57 -0.69
N VAL A 200 -10.44 -7.38 -0.18
CA VAL A 200 -9.85 -7.22 1.16
C VAL A 200 -10.83 -7.67 2.25
N LEU A 201 -12.10 -7.29 2.14
CA LEU A 201 -13.14 -7.68 3.11
C LEU A 201 -13.45 -9.18 3.06
N TRP A 202 -13.22 -9.85 1.94
CA TRP A 202 -13.35 -11.31 1.80
C TRP A 202 -12.17 -12.10 2.37
N SER A 203 -11.08 -11.43 2.75
CA SER A 203 -9.88 -12.09 3.27
C SER A 203 -10.10 -13.00 4.50
N PRO A 204 -11.00 -12.72 5.47
CA PRO A 204 -11.22 -13.62 6.60
C PRO A 204 -11.70 -15.01 6.14
N TYR A 205 -12.65 -15.08 5.20
CA TYR A 205 -13.17 -16.33 4.65
C TYR A 205 -12.13 -17.13 3.86
N LEU A 206 -11.19 -16.43 3.21
CA LEU A 206 -10.07 -17.08 2.52
C LEU A 206 -9.09 -17.69 3.52
N LEU A 207 -8.84 -16.99 4.63
CA LEU A 207 -7.85 -17.37 5.65
C LEU A 207 -8.38 -18.45 6.61
N GLU A 208 -9.67 -18.48 6.93
CA GLU A 208 -10.30 -19.56 7.71
C GLU A 208 -10.11 -20.94 7.07
N LYS A 209 -10.05 -20.99 5.72
CA LYS A 209 -9.79 -22.23 4.99
C LYS A 209 -8.33 -22.66 4.97
N ILE A 210 -7.40 -21.76 5.32
CA ILE A 210 -5.97 -21.95 5.09
C ILE A 210 -5.26 -22.60 6.28
N ASP A 211 -5.66 -22.40 7.53
CA ASP A 211 -5.30 -23.29 8.65
C ASP A 211 -5.83 -22.80 10.00
N PHE A 212 -6.75 -23.58 10.58
CA PHE A 212 -6.85 -23.78 12.04
C PHE A 212 -6.82 -25.28 12.41
N ASN A 213 -6.37 -26.15 11.48
CA ASN A 213 -6.27 -27.60 11.67
C ASN A 213 -4.81 -28.09 11.55
N GLY A 214 -3.90 -27.38 12.20
CA GLY A 214 -2.56 -27.87 12.54
C GLY A 214 -2.46 -28.21 14.01
#